data_AF-A0A383B637-F1
#
_entry.id   AF-A0A383B637-F1
#
_cell.length_a   1.000
_cell.length_b   1.000
_cell.length_c   1.000
_cell.angle_alpha   90.00
_cell.angle_beta   90.00
_cell.angle_gamma   90.00
#
_symmetry.space_group_name_H-M   'P 1'
#
loop_
_entity.id
_entity.type
_entity.pdbx_description
1 polymer ?
#
loop_
_entity_poly.entity_id
_entity_poly.type
_entity_poly.pdbx_seq_one_letter_code
_entity_poly.pdbx_strand_id
1 'polypeptide(L)' 'MDKNKKDFFNEEITLTDKAVKRINAILNGENKKDHALRISVVGGGCSGMSYNLSFDNKEGEFDKIFKINGVKVYCDLK' A
#
# COMPACT_ATOMS: atom_id res chain seq x y z
N MET A 1 19.68 -14.34 -22.16
CA MET A 1 18.62 -14.75 -21.22
C MET A 1 18.68 -13.86 -19.98
N ASP A 2 18.18 -12.64 -20.19
CA ASP A 2 17.42 -11.74 -19.33
C ASP A 2 17.55 -11.87 -17.80
N LYS A 3 18.57 -11.20 -17.25
CA LYS A 3 18.67 -10.86 -15.82
C LYS A 3 17.56 -9.89 -15.37
N ASN A 4 16.80 -9.28 -16.28
CA ASN A 4 15.79 -8.25 -16.00
C ASN A 4 14.44 -8.75 -15.46
N LYS A 5 14.18 -10.07 -15.43
CA LYS A 5 12.86 -10.58 -15.05
C LYS A 5 12.71 -10.91 -13.56
N LYS A 6 13.81 -11.10 -12.83
CA LYS A 6 13.78 -11.44 -11.39
C LYS A 6 13.57 -10.22 -10.49
N ASP A 7 14.03 -9.04 -10.90
CA ASP A 7 13.93 -7.83 -10.08
C ASP A 7 12.50 -7.25 -10.03
N PHE A 8 11.69 -7.46 -11.08
CA PHE A 8 10.27 -7.10 -11.08
C PHE A 8 9.40 -7.90 -10.09
N PHE A 9 9.86 -9.07 -9.62
CA PHE A 9 9.14 -9.85 -8.61
C PHE A 9 9.51 -9.46 -7.17
N ASN A 10 10.52 -8.60 -6.99
CA ASN A 10 10.97 -8.09 -5.69
C ASN A 10 10.45 -6.66 -5.43
N GLU A 11 9.22 -6.35 -5.85
CA GLU A 11 8.57 -5.09 -5.48
C GLU A 11 8.21 -5.10 -3.99
N GLU A 12 9.04 -4.42 -3.21
CA GLU A 12 8.91 -4.27 -1.77
C GLU A 12 8.29 -2.91 -1.44
N ILE A 13 7.11 -2.93 -0.82
CA ILE A 13 6.56 -1.76 -0.13
C ILE A 13 7.12 -1.77 1.28
N THR A 14 7.77 -0.69 1.68
CA THR A 14 8.26 -0.51 3.05
C THR A 14 7.51 0.63 3.74
N LEU A 15 7.32 0.49 5.05
CA LEU A 15 6.75 1.53 5.89
C LEU A 15 7.79 1.92 6.92
N THR A 16 8.08 3.22 7.01
CA THR A 16 8.87 3.76 8.10
C THR A 16 8.12 3.63 9.43
N ASP A 17 8.84 3.60 10.54
CA ASP A 17 8.23 3.58 11.88
C ASP A 17 7.25 4.74 12.11
N LYS A 18 7.56 5.91 11.53
CA LYS A 18 6.67 7.08 11.59
C LYS A 18 5.37 6.83 10.83
N ALA A 19 5.43 6.23 9.65
CA ALA A 19 4.25 5.89 8.86
C ALA A 19 3.38 4.85 9.60
N VAL A 20 3.98 3.80 10.15
CA VAL A 20 3.28 2.78 10.94
C VAL A 20 2.55 3.42 12.13
N LYS A 21 3.24 4.26 12.91
CA LYS A 21 2.63 4.99 14.04
C LYS A 21 1.47 5.86 13.59
N ARG A 22 1.62 6.58 12.47
CA ARG A 22 0.57 7.47 11.95
C ARG A 22 -0.66 6.70 11.48
N ILE A 23 -0.46 5.61 10.74
CA ILE A 23 -1.55 4.74 10.26
C ILE A 23 -2.32 4.18 11.46
N ASN A 24 -1.63 3.60 12.44
CA ASN A 24 -2.27 3.05 13.63
C ASN A 24 -3.01 4.12 14.44
N ALA A 25 -2.46 5.33 14.54
CA ALA A 25 -3.13 6.44 15.22
C ALA A 25 -4.44 6.84 14.51
N ILE A 26 -4.47 6.89 13.17
CA ILE A 26 -5.68 7.21 12.40
C ILE A 26 -6.72 6.10 12.57
N LEU A 27 -6.32 4.83 12.38
CA LEU A 27 -7.22 3.68 12.52
C LEU A 27 -7.84 3.60 13.92
N ASN A 28 -7.05 3.84 14.96
CA ASN A 28 -7.56 3.87 16.33
C ASN A 28 -8.47 5.07 16.60
N GLY A 29 -8.10 6.25 16.10
CA GLY A 29 -8.90 7.47 16.28
C GLY A 29 -10.26 7.41 15.59
N GLU A 30 -10.36 6.71 14.46
CA GLU A 30 -11.60 6.54 13.70
C GLU A 30 -12.34 5.22 14.04
N ASN A 31 -11.85 4.45 15.02
CA ASN A 31 -12.36 3.13 15.38
C ASN A 31 -12.44 2.13 14.19
N LYS A 32 -11.49 2.22 13.26
CA LYS A 32 -11.38 1.42 12.03
C LYS A 32 -10.34 0.30 12.16
N LYS A 33 -10.37 -0.46 13.26
CA LYS A 33 -9.37 -1.50 13.54
C LYS A 33 -9.30 -2.61 12.48
N ASP A 34 -10.40 -2.81 11.76
CA ASP A 34 -10.51 -3.84 10.72
C ASP A 34 -10.11 -3.33 9.33
N HIS A 35 -9.69 -2.06 9.20
CA HIS A 35 -9.29 -1.47 7.94
C HIS A 35 -7.77 -1.61 7.73
N ALA A 36 -7.40 -1.72 6.45
CA ALA A 36 -6.04 -1.72 5.96
C ALA A 36 -5.78 -0.44 5.15
N LEU A 37 -4.51 -0.05 5.04
CA LEU A 37 -4.10 1.02 4.12
C LEU A 37 -4.20 0.48 2.68
N ARG A 38 -4.96 1.13 1.80
CA ARG A 38 -4.90 0.87 0.35
C ARG A 38 -4.06 1.94 -0.35
N ILE A 39 -3.20 1.49 -1.26
CA ILE A 39 -2.39 2.30 -2.15
C ILE A 39 -2.87 2.03 -3.58
N SER A 40 -3.26 3.08 -4.29
CA SER A 40 -3.65 2.99 -5.71
C SER A 40 -2.85 3.99 -6.53
N VAL A 41 -2.55 3.65 -7.79
CA VAL A 41 -1.94 4.60 -8.73
C VAL A 41 -3.04 5.44 -9.37
N VAL A 42 -2.97 6.76 -9.21
CA VAL A 42 -3.97 7.69 -9.79
C VAL A 42 -3.59 8.13 -11.21
N GLY A 43 -2.37 7.82 -11.63
CA GLY A 43 -1.78 8.25 -12.88
C GLY A 43 -0.73 9.35 -12.68
N GLY A 44 0.00 9.66 -13.74
CA GLY A 44 1.08 10.64 -13.73
C GLY A 44 1.17 11.44 -15.03
N GLY A 45 1.27 12.76 -14.90
CA GLY A 45 1.56 13.65 -16.03
C GLY A 45 3.06 13.74 -16.31
N CYS A 46 3.49 14.77 -17.07
CA CYS A 46 4.91 15.04 -17.33
C CYS A 46 5.78 15.18 -16.07
N SER A 47 5.17 15.33 -14.89
CA SER A 47 5.82 15.57 -13.61
C SER A 47 5.93 14.34 -12.70
N GLY A 48 5.47 13.16 -13.13
CA GLY A 48 5.61 11.90 -12.39
C GLY A 48 4.30 11.27 -11.90
N MET A 49 4.41 10.11 -11.24
CA MET A 49 3.28 9.30 -10.76
C MET A 49 2.68 9.86 -9.47
N SER A 50 1.35 9.88 -9.39
CA SER A 50 0.60 10.19 -8.17
C SER A 50 0.00 8.93 -7.57
N TYR A 51 0.10 8.81 -6.25
CA TYR A 51 -0.46 7.69 -5.47
C TYR A 51 -1.60 8.19 -4.59
N ASN A 52 -2.67 7.41 -4.52
CA ASN A 52 -3.76 7.61 -3.57
C ASN A 52 -3.59 6.67 -2.39
N LEU A 53 -3.74 7.21 -1.19
CA LEU A 53 -3.71 6.46 0.06
C LEU A 53 -5.11 6.54 0.70
N SER A 54 -5.74 5.40 0.88
CA SER A 54 -7.06 5.30 1.52
C SER A 54 -7.08 4.20 2.58
N PHE A 55 -8.16 4.10 3.35
CA PHE A 55 -8.37 2.99 4.28
C PHE A 55 -9.59 2.19 3.84
N ASP A 56 -9.43 0.87 3.71
CA ASP A 56 -10.49 -0.02 3.28
C ASP A 56 -10.54 -1.27 4.16
N ASN A 57 -11.74 -1.77 4.43
CA ASN A 57 -11.96 -3.00 5.21
C ASN A 57 -12.15 -4.24 4.33
N LYS A 58 -12.13 -4.09 3.00
CA LYS A 58 -12.27 -5.20 2.06
C LYS A 58 -11.10 -5.23 1.08
N GLU A 59 -10.64 -6.45 0.80
CA GLU A 59 -9.71 -6.73 -0.28
C GLU A 59 -10.40 -6.59 -1.63
N GLY A 60 -9.73 -5.95 -2.58
CA GLY A 60 -10.13 -5.87 -3.98
C GLY A 60 -9.57 -7.02 -4.80
N GLU A 61 -10.17 -7.29 -5.96
CA GLU A 61 -9.79 -8.39 -6.86
C GLU A 61 -8.34 -8.30 -7.36
N PHE A 62 -7.83 -7.07 -7.55
CA PHE A 62 -6.48 -6.79 -8.05
C PHE A 62 -5.52 -6.29 -6.95
N ASP A 63 -5.90 -6.45 -5.68
CA ASP A 63 -5.05 -6.02 -4.57
C ASP A 63 -3.93 -7.04 -4.30
N LYS A 64 -2.69 -6.58 -4.31
CA LYS A 64 -1.57 -7.29 -3.68
C LYS A 64 -1.52 -6.94 -2.20
N ILE A 65 -1.55 -7.96 -1.35
CA ILE A 65 -1.60 -7.78 0.11
C ILE A 65 -0.19 -7.85 0.70
N PHE A 66 0.16 -6.85 1.49
CA PHE A 66 1.40 -6.80 2.26
C PHE A 66 1.09 -6.70 3.75
N LYS A 67 1.92 -7.34 4.57
CA LYS A 67 1.89 -7.20 6.02
C LYS A 67 3.22 -6.60 6.46
N ILE A 68 3.21 -5.33 6.82
CA ILE A 68 4.43 -4.56 7.10
C ILE A 68 4.31 -4.01 8.50
N ASN A 69 5.20 -4.43 9.41
CA ASN A 69 5.25 -3.93 10.79
C ASN A 69 3.89 -3.99 11.52
N GLY A 70 3.10 -5.04 11.26
CA GLY A 70 1.77 -5.25 11.85
C GLY A 70 0.63 -4.50 11.15
N VAL A 71 0.92 -3.65 10.18
CA VAL A 71 -0.08 -2.97 9.34
C VAL A 71 -0.36 -3.80 8.09
N LYS A 72 -1.64 -3.98 7.77
CA LYS A 72 -2.07 -4.58 6.51
C LYS A 72 -2.14 -3.50 5.43
N VAL A 73 -1.57 -3.78 4.27
CA VAL A 73 -1.55 -2.86 3.12
C VAL A 73 -2.10 -3.59 1.89
N TYR A 74 -3.03 -2.94 1.20
CA TYR A 74 -3.53 -3.34 -0.11
C TYR A 74 -2.86 -2.46 -1.16
N CYS A 75 -2.24 -3.07 -2.17
CA CYS A 75 -1.72 -2.35 -3.32
C CYS A 75 -2.56 -2.71 -4.54
N ASP A 76 -3.32 -1.75 -5.03
CA ASP A 76 -4.14 -1.90 -6.22
C ASP A 76 -3.24 -1.89 -7.46
N LEU A 77 -3.20 -3.02 -8.17
CA LEU A 77 -2.37 -3.23 -9.36
C LEU A 77 -3.10 -2.91 -10.68
N LYS A 78 -4.30 -2.33 -10.59
CA LYS A 78 -5.13 -1.99 -11.75
C LYS A 78 -4.55 -0.86 -12.61
#